data_AF-A0A3D5ECG1-F1
#
_entry.id   AF-A0A3D5ECG1-F1
#
_cell.length_a   1.000
_cell.length_b   1.000
_cell.length_c   1.000
_cell.angle_alpha   90.00
_cell.angle_beta   90.00
_cell.angle_gamma   90.00
#
_symmetry.space_group_name_H-M   'P 1'
#
loop_
_entity.id
_entity.type
_entity.pdbx_description
1 polymer ?
#
loop_
_entity_poly.entity_id
_entity_poly.type
_entity_poly.pdbx_seq_one_letter_code
_entity_poly.pdbx_strand_id
1 'polypeptide(L)'
;MKITVPFIYEALIVKPRCRKPSLAIIRDTFEVEIREVNEVTLPVAFKVGESSIRWDGNNLWNYYYDITGKTPALVTADTVKNNTESGENKYSHRSATSPFSNFWLHGNISDTMSARHNVRLHGFHHYIDDNCVIEINDLKYREWIDDNKQVVIDKANEIAKGLLILNNMLFTQVGEPRYVIVTFGLGNNHGGTGMFIQSHYNTNIANDNYFNALQYDAAIQYADKIATNRGDNKSVPVRPNCGNRIKVLIPEAVKCSPNTEHGAGCDFMNKIEDGIVKAGPLGGLLTGLSEIAKHETQ
;
A
#
# COMPACT_ATOMS: atom_id res chain seq x y z
N MET A 1 4.19 -13.58 17.91
CA MET A 1 5.66 -13.48 17.95
C MET A 1 6.06 -12.14 18.51
N LYS A 2 6.78 -12.13 19.64
CA LYS A 2 7.41 -10.92 20.16
C LYS A 2 8.77 -10.68 19.49
N ILE A 3 9.04 -9.43 19.16
CA ILE A 3 10.27 -8.98 18.50
C ILE A 3 10.77 -7.74 19.23
N THR A 4 12.06 -7.70 19.54
CA THR A 4 12.68 -6.47 20.03
C THR A 4 13.04 -5.58 18.85
N VAL A 5 12.43 -4.40 18.77
CA VAL A 5 12.61 -3.47 17.65
C VAL A 5 13.54 -2.33 18.10
N PRO A 6 14.73 -2.19 17.51
CA PRO A 6 15.52 -0.98 17.66
C PRO A 6 14.85 0.16 16.89
N PHE A 7 14.81 1.35 17.49
CA PHE A 7 14.24 2.53 16.86
C PHE A 7 14.95 3.80 17.31
N ILE A 8 14.70 4.88 16.56
CA ILE A 8 15.19 6.21 16.87
C ILE A 8 14.01 7.14 17.09
N TYR A 9 14.13 8.02 18.08
CA TYR A 9 13.17 9.09 18.34
C TYR A 9 13.90 10.36 18.77
N GLU A 10 13.17 11.46 18.81
CA GLU A 10 13.66 12.78 19.18
C GLU A 10 13.15 13.15 20.58
N ALA A 11 14.00 13.76 21.39
CA ALA A 11 13.62 14.30 22.69
C ALA A 11 14.19 15.70 22.89
N LEU A 12 13.39 16.58 23.49
CA LEU A 12 13.81 17.89 23.96
C LEU A 12 14.25 17.77 25.42
N ILE A 13 15.54 17.98 25.67
CA ILE A 13 16.14 17.80 27.00
C ILE A 13 16.98 19.00 27.42
N VAL A 14 17.18 19.18 28.72
CA VAL A 14 18.20 20.09 29.27
C VAL A 14 19.38 19.27 29.76
N LYS A 15 20.56 19.44 29.15
CA LYS A 15 21.79 18.72 29.54
C LYS A 15 22.34 19.21 30.90
N PRO A 16 23.12 18.40 31.65
CA PRO A 16 23.54 18.72 33.03
C PRO A 16 24.23 20.07 33.24
N ARG A 17 25.00 20.56 32.25
CA ARG A 17 25.73 21.84 32.31
C ARG A 17 25.10 22.95 31.46
N CYS A 18 23.89 22.73 30.96
CA CYS A 18 23.20 23.63 30.04
C CYS A 18 22.00 24.29 30.72
N ARG A 19 21.73 25.54 30.32
CA ARG A 19 20.54 26.28 30.75
C ARG A 19 19.38 26.17 29.76
N LYS A 20 19.69 26.06 28.46
CA LYS A 20 18.69 26.01 27.39
C LYS A 20 18.41 24.55 27.00
N PRO A 21 17.16 24.23 26.65
CA PRO A 21 16.82 22.95 26.04
C PRO A 21 17.55 22.74 24.71
N SER A 22 17.81 21.49 24.38
CA SER A 22 18.39 21.06 23.10
C SER A 22 17.76 19.75 22.65
N LEU A 23 17.62 19.57 21.33
CA LEU A 23 17.21 18.30 20.75
C LEU A 23 18.29 17.23 20.97
N ALA A 24 17.86 16.02 21.32
CA ALA A 24 18.67 14.82 21.32
C ALA A 24 17.99 13.78 20.43
N ILE A 25 18.77 13.11 19.59
CA ILE A 25 18.33 11.96 18.80
C ILE A 25 18.74 10.73 19.59
N ILE A 26 17.78 9.90 19.94
CA ILE A 26 17.96 8.82 20.90
C ILE A 26 17.68 7.49 20.22
N ARG A 27 18.58 6.52 20.39
CA ARG A 27 18.34 5.10 20.08
C ARG A 27 17.83 4.39 21.33
N ASP A 28 16.80 3.59 21.13
CA ASP A 28 16.17 2.78 22.16
C ASP A 28 15.59 1.52 21.53
N THR A 29 15.07 0.62 22.37
CA THR A 29 14.38 -0.59 21.94
C THR A 29 13.01 -0.69 22.60
N PHE A 30 12.08 -1.35 21.92
CA PHE A 30 10.80 -1.73 22.52
C PHE A 30 10.36 -3.08 21.95
N GLU A 31 9.50 -3.79 22.67
CA GLU A 31 8.90 -5.02 22.18
C GLU A 31 7.64 -4.74 21.37
N VAL A 32 7.56 -5.31 20.16
CA VAL A 32 6.34 -5.36 19.36
C VAL A 32 5.87 -6.80 19.23
N GLU A 33 4.56 -7.00 19.13
CA GLU A 33 3.97 -8.32 18.92
C GLU A 33 3.30 -8.41 17.54
N ILE A 34 3.76 -9.35 16.72
CA ILE A 34 3.04 -9.77 15.51
C ILE A 34 2.12 -10.93 15.87
N ARG A 35 0.84 -10.81 15.52
CA ARG A 35 -0.18 -11.83 15.80
C ARG A 35 0.13 -13.14 15.07
N GLU A 36 0.12 -14.23 15.82
CA GLU A 36 0.19 -15.60 15.30
C GLU A 36 -1.20 -16.24 15.26
N VAL A 37 -1.51 -16.93 14.17
CA VAL A 37 -2.79 -17.61 13.96
C VAL A 37 -2.56 -19.01 13.40
N ASN A 38 -3.65 -19.79 13.31
CA ASN A 38 -3.64 -21.12 12.72
C ASN A 38 -4.63 -21.20 11.55
N GLU A 39 -4.65 -22.33 10.85
CA GLU A 39 -5.49 -22.50 9.66
C GLU A 39 -7.00 -22.47 9.97
N VAL A 40 -7.40 -22.79 11.21
CA VAL A 40 -8.80 -22.77 11.64
C VAL A 40 -9.29 -21.33 11.80
N THR A 41 -8.46 -20.45 12.36
CA THR A 41 -8.80 -19.03 12.57
C THR A 41 -8.52 -18.16 11.35
N LEU A 42 -7.80 -18.69 10.36
CA LEU A 42 -7.47 -18.00 9.11
C LEU A 42 -7.74 -18.89 7.87
N PRO A 43 -9.00 -19.28 7.61
CA PRO A 43 -9.36 -20.10 6.46
C PRO A 43 -9.17 -19.36 5.14
N VAL A 44 -9.06 -20.11 4.03
CA VAL A 44 -8.97 -19.54 2.68
C VAL A 44 -10.34 -19.06 2.24
N ALA A 45 -10.47 -17.77 1.92
CA ALA A 45 -11.71 -17.15 1.46
C ALA A 45 -11.77 -17.03 -0.07
N PHE A 46 -10.62 -16.79 -0.73
CA PHE A 46 -10.55 -16.66 -2.18
C PHE A 46 -9.38 -17.45 -2.76
N LYS A 47 -9.57 -18.00 -3.96
CA LYS A 47 -8.48 -18.47 -4.82
C LYS A 47 -8.46 -17.68 -6.13
N VAL A 48 -7.27 -17.21 -6.50
CA VAL A 48 -7.01 -16.47 -7.75
C VAL A 48 -5.73 -17.02 -8.38
N GLY A 49 -5.88 -17.87 -9.39
CA GLY A 49 -4.76 -18.68 -9.88
C GLY A 49 -4.15 -19.50 -8.74
N GLU A 50 -2.83 -19.39 -8.56
CA GLU A 50 -2.10 -20.04 -7.47
C GLU A 50 -2.20 -19.30 -6.12
N SER A 51 -2.75 -18.09 -6.09
CA SER A 51 -2.85 -17.30 -4.85
C SER A 51 -4.06 -17.74 -4.02
N SER A 52 -3.84 -17.90 -2.71
CA SER A 52 -4.87 -18.22 -1.72
C SER A 52 -4.98 -17.08 -0.71
N ILE A 53 -6.04 -16.29 -0.82
CA ILE A 53 -6.31 -15.17 0.07
C ILE A 53 -7.16 -15.68 1.23
N ARG A 54 -6.73 -15.37 2.44
CA ARG A 54 -7.35 -15.85 3.68
C ARG A 54 -8.10 -14.75 4.41
N TRP A 55 -9.03 -15.12 5.27
CA TRP A 55 -9.92 -14.19 5.97
C TRP A 55 -9.98 -14.51 7.47
N ASP A 56 -9.91 -13.50 8.33
CA ASP A 56 -9.98 -13.66 9.78
C ASP A 56 -11.32 -13.23 10.39
N GLY A 57 -12.35 -13.07 9.55
CA GLY A 57 -13.65 -12.50 9.93
C GLY A 57 -13.79 -11.00 9.68
N ASN A 58 -12.66 -10.26 9.67
CA ASN A 58 -12.64 -8.83 9.43
C ASN A 58 -11.85 -8.47 8.16
N ASN A 59 -10.58 -8.84 8.12
CA ASN A 59 -9.59 -8.45 7.12
C ASN A 59 -9.18 -9.64 6.23
N LEU A 60 -8.68 -9.31 5.03
CA LEU A 60 -8.11 -10.28 4.10
C LEU A 60 -6.59 -10.25 4.15
N TRP A 61 -6.00 -11.43 4.01
CA TRP A 61 -4.57 -11.67 4.23
C TRP A 61 -4.00 -12.49 3.09
N ASN A 62 -2.82 -12.10 2.62
CA ASN A 62 -2.05 -12.87 1.64
C ASN A 62 -0.58 -12.90 2.04
N TYR A 63 0.19 -13.80 1.44
CA TYR A 63 1.63 -13.87 1.68
C TYR A 63 2.30 -12.52 1.40
N TYR A 64 3.18 -12.11 2.29
CA TYR A 64 4.04 -10.96 2.05
C TYR A 64 5.33 -11.44 1.39
N TYR A 65 5.46 -11.15 0.09
CA TYR A 65 6.60 -11.57 -0.69
C TYR A 65 7.75 -10.55 -0.62
N ASP A 66 8.98 -11.06 -0.56
CA ASP A 66 10.17 -10.30 -0.91
C ASP A 66 10.28 -10.22 -2.44
N ILE A 67 10.27 -8.99 -2.96
CA ILE A 67 10.34 -8.69 -4.39
C ILE A 67 11.69 -8.09 -4.81
N THR A 68 12.68 -8.07 -3.91
CA THR A 68 14.00 -7.51 -4.20
C THR A 68 14.87 -8.43 -5.05
N GLY A 69 14.52 -9.71 -5.12
CA GLY A 69 15.16 -10.72 -5.98
C GLY A 69 14.54 -10.80 -7.38
N LYS A 70 15.09 -11.70 -8.22
CA LYS A 70 14.54 -11.96 -9.58
C LYS A 70 13.15 -12.60 -9.54
N THR A 71 12.87 -13.38 -8.50
CA THR A 71 11.60 -14.07 -8.30
C THR A 71 11.06 -13.73 -6.92
N PRO A 72 9.75 -13.43 -6.78
CA PRO A 72 9.14 -13.22 -5.48
C PRO A 72 9.39 -14.42 -4.55
N ALA A 73 9.88 -14.16 -3.35
CA ALA A 73 10.16 -15.18 -2.35
C ALA A 73 9.24 -15.02 -1.14
N LEU A 74 8.85 -16.13 -0.53
CA LEU A 74 8.06 -16.11 0.70
C LEU A 74 8.96 -15.68 1.87
N VAL A 75 8.42 -14.85 2.75
CA VAL A 75 9.13 -14.38 3.94
C VAL A 75 8.66 -15.15 5.17
N THR A 76 9.62 -15.58 6.00
CA THR A 76 9.33 -16.26 7.27
C THR A 76 9.35 -15.32 8.45
N ALA A 77 8.70 -15.73 9.54
CA ALA A 77 8.73 -14.98 10.80
C ALA A 77 10.15 -14.91 11.37
N ASP A 78 10.93 -15.99 11.25
CA ASP A 78 12.35 -16.03 11.65
C ASP A 78 13.20 -14.99 10.89
N THR A 79 13.00 -14.85 9.57
CA THR A 79 13.71 -13.83 8.78
C THR A 79 13.38 -12.43 9.28
N VAL A 80 12.10 -12.14 9.51
CA VAL A 80 11.66 -10.83 10.04
C VAL A 80 12.29 -10.57 11.40
N LYS A 81 12.25 -11.55 12.30
CA LYS A 81 12.80 -11.42 13.65
C LYS A 81 14.29 -11.16 13.62
N ASN A 82 15.06 -12.00 12.90
CA ASN A 82 16.50 -11.88 12.81
C ASN A 82 16.94 -10.54 12.22
N ASN A 83 16.34 -10.11 11.10
CA ASN A 83 16.68 -8.83 10.47
C ASN A 83 16.30 -7.62 11.32
N THR A 84 15.21 -7.73 12.08
CA THR A 84 14.76 -6.64 12.96
C THR A 84 15.67 -6.51 14.18
N GLU A 85 15.96 -7.62 14.86
CA GLU A 85 16.76 -7.63 16.10
C GLU A 85 18.25 -7.38 15.84
N SER A 86 18.79 -7.80 14.69
CA SER A 86 20.17 -7.49 14.30
C SER A 86 20.37 -6.04 13.83
N GLY A 87 19.28 -5.37 13.42
CA GLY A 87 19.34 -4.08 12.74
C GLY A 87 19.91 -4.15 11.31
N GLU A 88 20.19 -5.35 10.79
CA GLU A 88 20.72 -5.51 9.43
C GLU A 88 19.59 -5.39 8.40
N ASN A 89 19.62 -4.32 7.62
CA ASN A 89 18.87 -4.22 6.37
C ASN A 89 19.81 -3.75 5.26
N LYS A 90 19.87 -4.52 4.18
CA LYS A 90 20.62 -4.15 2.96
C LYS A 90 20.11 -2.83 2.37
N TYR A 91 18.85 -2.52 2.58
CA TYR A 91 18.21 -1.34 2.03
C TYR A 91 17.83 -0.35 3.13
N SER A 92 17.79 0.95 2.81
CA SER A 92 17.40 2.00 3.77
C SER A 92 15.87 2.18 3.91
N HIS A 93 15.08 1.24 3.41
CA HIS A 93 13.62 1.30 3.42
C HIS A 93 12.99 -0.02 3.92
N ARG A 94 11.73 0.09 4.36
CA ARG A 94 10.91 -1.03 4.81
C ARG A 94 10.68 -2.04 3.69
N SER A 95 10.79 -3.32 4.00
CA SER A 95 10.52 -4.43 3.09
C SER A 95 9.72 -5.53 3.78
N ALA A 96 9.33 -6.56 3.04
CA ALA A 96 8.71 -7.76 3.64
C ALA A 96 9.65 -8.44 4.65
N THR A 97 10.95 -8.49 4.36
CA THR A 97 11.99 -9.10 5.20
C THR A 97 12.43 -8.22 6.37
N SER A 98 12.22 -6.91 6.28
CA SER A 98 12.59 -5.94 7.32
C SER A 98 11.49 -4.88 7.49
N PRO A 99 10.28 -5.28 7.96
CA PRO A 99 9.11 -4.39 8.02
C PRO A 99 9.28 -3.24 9.01
N PHE A 100 10.17 -3.39 9.99
CA PHE A 100 10.52 -2.38 11.00
C PHE A 100 11.86 -1.67 10.72
N SER A 101 12.39 -1.74 9.50
CA SER A 101 13.58 -0.96 9.16
C SER A 101 13.22 0.50 8.92
N ASN A 102 13.90 1.42 9.60
CA ASN A 102 13.77 2.87 9.41
C ASN A 102 12.33 3.41 9.44
N PHE A 103 11.42 2.73 10.14
CA PHE A 103 10.00 3.10 10.14
C PHE A 103 9.72 4.46 10.82
N TRP A 104 10.66 4.91 11.66
CA TRP A 104 10.65 6.18 12.39
C TRP A 104 10.89 7.41 11.50
N LEU A 105 11.34 7.23 10.24
CA LEU A 105 11.57 8.32 9.28
C LEU A 105 10.31 9.14 8.94
N HIS A 106 9.11 8.66 9.31
CA HIS A 106 7.83 9.33 9.05
C HIS A 106 7.17 9.89 10.33
N GLY A 107 7.88 9.91 11.46
CA GLY A 107 7.38 10.33 12.77
C GLY A 107 7.95 11.67 13.27
N ASN A 108 8.25 12.62 12.37
CA ASN A 108 8.98 13.84 12.70
C ASN A 108 8.29 14.69 13.79
N ILE A 109 8.99 15.00 14.89
CA ILE A 109 8.60 16.07 15.83
C ILE A 109 8.55 17.42 15.13
N SER A 110 9.37 17.63 14.11
CA SER A 110 9.39 18.90 13.37
C SER A 110 8.04 19.26 12.73
N ASP A 111 7.21 18.27 12.45
CA ASP A 111 5.92 18.45 11.78
C ASP A 111 4.76 18.62 12.78
N THR A 112 4.91 18.16 14.03
CA THR A 112 3.90 18.25 15.09
C THR A 112 4.16 19.39 16.08
N MET A 113 5.42 19.78 16.32
CA MET A 113 5.78 20.94 17.14
C MET A 113 5.74 22.22 16.32
N SER A 114 4.53 22.64 15.97
CA SER A 114 4.28 24.00 15.51
C SER A 114 4.83 25.02 16.53
N ALA A 115 5.81 25.81 16.07
CA ALA A 115 6.06 27.18 16.51
C ALA A 115 6.58 27.47 17.93
N ARG A 116 7.15 26.54 18.72
CA ARG A 116 7.63 26.88 20.09
C ARG A 116 9.11 27.01 20.36
N HIS A 117 10.03 26.62 19.49
CA HIS A 117 11.43 26.93 19.74
C HIS A 117 12.18 27.29 18.46
N ASN A 118 13.01 28.33 18.55
CA ASN A 118 14.02 28.72 17.57
C ASN A 118 15.14 27.65 17.41
N VAL A 119 14.81 26.37 17.51
CA VAL A 119 15.61 25.24 17.03
C VAL A 119 15.12 24.99 15.60
N ARG A 120 15.35 25.97 14.73
CA ARG A 120 14.99 25.85 13.31
C ARG A 120 15.80 24.71 12.70
N LEU A 121 15.05 23.76 12.12
CA LEU A 121 15.27 23.16 10.80
C LEU A 121 16.62 22.46 10.73
N HIS A 122 16.71 21.15 10.96
CA HIS A 122 16.33 20.19 9.93
C HIS A 122 15.69 18.95 10.57
N GLY A 123 14.36 18.81 10.44
CA GLY A 123 13.74 17.50 10.54
C GLY A 123 14.45 16.55 9.58
N PHE A 124 14.62 15.28 9.97
CA PHE A 124 15.33 14.22 9.24
C PHE A 124 15.92 14.70 7.90
N HIS A 125 17.09 15.34 7.93
CA HIS A 125 17.91 15.32 6.73
C HIS A 125 18.04 13.84 6.41
N HIS A 126 17.80 13.43 5.16
CA HIS A 126 17.60 12.05 4.72
C HIS A 126 18.74 11.05 5.08
N TYR A 127 19.72 11.50 5.85
CA TYR A 127 20.87 10.80 6.40
C TYR A 127 21.07 11.26 7.86
N ILE A 128 20.54 10.50 8.82
CA ILE A 128 21.01 10.60 10.21
C ILE A 128 22.36 9.88 10.24
N ASP A 129 23.42 10.62 10.57
CA ASP A 129 24.71 10.00 10.88
C ASP A 129 24.58 9.25 12.21
N ASP A 130 25.06 8.01 12.28
CA ASP A 130 25.11 7.21 13.50
C ASP A 130 25.82 7.94 14.64
N ASN A 131 26.76 8.83 14.33
CA ASN A 131 27.45 9.68 15.31
C ASN A 131 26.54 10.70 16.01
N CYS A 132 25.38 11.01 15.43
CA CYS A 132 24.39 11.95 16.00
C CYS A 132 23.39 11.25 16.92
N VAL A 133 23.40 9.91 16.98
CA VAL A 133 22.44 9.12 17.73
C VAL A 133 23.05 8.69 19.08
N ILE A 134 22.34 8.96 20.17
CA ILE A 134 22.78 8.64 21.53
C ILE A 134 21.98 7.45 22.03
N GLU A 135 22.63 6.41 22.54
CA GLU A 135 21.92 5.32 23.24
C GLU A 135 21.21 5.89 24.48
N ILE A 136 19.95 5.50 24.72
CA ILE A 136 19.19 6.00 25.87
C ILE A 136 19.92 5.82 27.21
N ASN A 137 20.69 4.73 27.35
CA ASN A 137 21.47 4.42 28.55
C ASN A 137 22.68 5.35 28.73
N ASP A 138 23.18 5.97 27.66
CA ASP A 138 24.30 6.91 27.68
C ASP A 138 23.84 8.38 27.77
N LEU A 139 22.54 8.63 27.61
CA LEU A 139 21.98 9.96 27.60
C LEU A 139 22.02 10.60 29.00
N LYS A 140 22.78 11.69 29.12
CA LYS A 140 22.84 12.50 30.35
C LYS A 140 21.99 13.75 30.20
N TYR A 141 20.96 13.87 31.04
CA TYR A 141 20.09 15.03 31.11
C TYR A 141 19.79 15.42 32.56
N ARG A 142 19.45 16.70 32.76
CA ARG A 142 18.95 17.26 34.01
C ARG A 142 17.43 17.32 34.02
N GLU A 143 16.82 17.56 32.87
CA GLU A 143 15.38 17.73 32.72
C GLU A 143 14.95 17.19 31.35
N TRP A 144 13.85 16.44 31.34
CA TRP A 144 13.18 15.95 30.14
C TRP A 144 11.94 16.80 29.89
N ILE A 145 11.85 17.41 28.72
CA ILE A 145 10.79 18.38 28.42
C ILE A 145 9.69 17.72 27.60
N ASP A 146 10.05 17.06 26.50
CA ASP A 146 9.09 16.47 25.56
C ASP A 146 9.79 15.47 24.62
N ASP A 147 9.03 14.57 23.97
CA ASP A 147 9.53 13.61 22.98
C ASP A 147 8.42 13.06 22.05
N ASN A 148 8.81 12.36 20.97
CA ASN A 148 7.90 11.61 20.08
C ASN A 148 8.03 10.09 20.23
N LYS A 149 8.60 9.60 21.33
CA LYS A 149 8.83 8.17 21.55
C LYS A 149 7.55 7.37 21.32
N GLN A 150 6.44 7.85 21.90
CA GLN A 150 5.15 7.18 21.77
C GLN A 150 4.63 7.18 20.34
N VAL A 151 4.80 8.27 19.59
CA VAL A 151 4.38 8.36 18.17
C VAL A 151 5.12 7.33 17.32
N VAL A 152 6.42 7.17 17.58
CA VAL A 152 7.23 6.16 16.89
C VAL A 152 6.77 4.76 17.29
N ILE A 153 6.61 4.47 18.58
CA ILE A 153 6.10 3.17 19.05
C ILE A 153 4.72 2.83 18.43
N ASP A 154 3.79 3.79 18.39
CA ASP A 154 2.48 3.63 17.78
C ASP A 154 2.59 3.29 16.30
N LYS A 155 3.53 3.92 15.57
CA LYS A 155 3.77 3.61 14.16
C LYS A 155 4.22 2.16 13.97
N ALA A 156 5.11 1.65 14.83
CA ALA A 156 5.51 0.26 14.75
C ALA A 156 4.37 -0.70 15.11
N ASN A 157 3.55 -0.35 16.11
CA ASN A 157 2.35 -1.11 16.44
C ASN A 157 1.37 -1.16 15.26
N GLU A 158 1.18 -0.06 14.53
CA GLU A 158 0.38 -0.03 13.29
C GLU A 158 0.97 -0.93 12.20
N ILE A 159 2.30 -0.96 12.07
CA ILE A 159 2.97 -1.89 11.14
C ILE A 159 2.67 -3.33 11.55
N ALA A 160 2.81 -3.66 12.83
CA ALA A 160 2.56 -5.01 13.33
C ALA A 160 1.09 -5.43 13.17
N LYS A 161 0.13 -4.51 13.33
CA LYS A 161 -1.30 -4.75 13.05
C LYS A 161 -1.57 -5.13 11.60
N GLY A 162 -0.78 -4.61 10.66
CA GLY A 162 -0.85 -4.96 9.24
C GLY A 162 -0.16 -6.27 8.87
N LEU A 163 0.43 -6.98 9.85
CA LEU A 163 1.15 -8.24 9.68
C LEU A 163 0.49 -9.38 10.45
N LEU A 164 0.71 -10.59 9.96
CA LEU A 164 0.21 -11.81 10.57
C LEU A 164 1.17 -12.97 10.29
N ILE A 165 1.26 -13.92 11.23
CA ILE A 165 2.07 -15.13 11.06
C ILE A 165 1.17 -16.37 11.05
N LEU A 166 1.37 -17.23 10.05
CA LEU A 166 0.74 -18.55 9.95
C LEU A 166 1.80 -19.56 9.51
N ASN A 167 2.02 -20.63 10.29
CA ASN A 167 3.00 -21.69 9.98
C ASN A 167 4.41 -21.15 9.65
N ASN A 168 4.91 -20.20 10.47
CA ASN A 168 6.17 -19.47 10.26
C ASN A 168 6.23 -18.59 8.98
N MET A 169 5.13 -18.38 8.28
CA MET A 169 5.08 -17.54 7.08
C MET A 169 4.44 -16.19 7.38
N LEU A 170 5.00 -15.13 6.82
CA LEU A 170 4.51 -13.77 6.97
C LEU A 170 3.39 -13.47 5.98
N PHE A 171 2.30 -12.93 6.51
CA PHE A 171 1.16 -12.42 5.77
C PHE A 171 1.05 -10.90 5.97
N THR A 172 0.51 -10.23 4.96
CA THR A 172 0.14 -8.82 5.00
C THR A 172 -1.32 -8.64 4.65
N GLN A 173 -1.93 -7.58 5.17
CA GLN A 173 -3.30 -7.23 4.85
C GLN A 173 -3.42 -6.84 3.36
N VAL A 174 -4.45 -7.35 2.69
CA VAL A 174 -4.77 -7.06 1.29
C VAL A 174 -6.23 -6.64 1.13
N GLY A 175 -6.53 -5.90 0.07
CA GLY A 175 -7.92 -5.60 -0.28
C GLY A 175 -8.61 -6.77 -0.99
N GLU A 176 -9.93 -6.70 -1.07
CA GLU A 176 -10.75 -7.73 -1.71
C GLU A 176 -10.46 -7.84 -3.21
N PRO A 177 -10.22 -9.06 -3.75
CA PRO A 177 -10.02 -9.25 -5.18
C PRO A 177 -11.32 -8.94 -5.94
N ARG A 178 -11.22 -8.12 -6.98
CA ARG A 178 -12.32 -7.70 -7.84
C ARG A 178 -11.88 -7.68 -9.30
N TYR A 179 -12.83 -7.79 -10.22
CA TYR A 179 -12.56 -7.63 -11.64
C TYR A 179 -12.58 -6.14 -12.00
N VAL A 180 -11.65 -5.75 -12.87
CA VAL A 180 -11.61 -4.40 -13.45
C VAL A 180 -11.46 -4.50 -14.96
N ILE A 181 -12.26 -3.73 -15.69
CA ILE A 181 -12.15 -3.56 -17.13
C ILE A 181 -11.36 -2.29 -17.39
N VAL A 182 -10.34 -2.39 -18.26
CA VAL A 182 -9.44 -1.29 -18.58
C VAL A 182 -9.36 -1.17 -20.10
N THR A 183 -9.53 0.05 -20.60
CA THR A 183 -9.33 0.39 -22.00
C THR A 183 -7.94 1.00 -22.19
N PHE A 184 -7.28 0.66 -23.29
CA PHE A 184 -5.97 1.18 -23.64
C PHE A 184 -6.03 1.84 -25.01
N GLY A 185 -5.33 2.96 -25.14
CA GLY A 185 -5.21 3.72 -26.39
C GLY A 185 -6.56 4.14 -26.97
N LEU A 186 -6.62 4.23 -28.30
CA LEU A 186 -7.63 5.00 -29.03
C LEU A 186 -8.73 4.14 -29.69
N GLY A 187 -8.83 2.86 -29.30
CA GLY A 187 -9.79 1.92 -29.90
C GLY A 187 -9.34 1.35 -31.25
N ASN A 188 -10.20 0.60 -31.92
CA ASN A 188 -9.91 -0.11 -33.17
C ASN A 188 -8.65 -1.00 -33.11
N ASN A 189 -8.42 -1.64 -31.96
CA ASN A 189 -7.23 -2.44 -31.62
C ASN A 189 -5.94 -1.64 -31.39
N HIS A 190 -6.02 -0.30 -31.31
CA HIS A 190 -4.90 0.54 -30.88
C HIS A 190 -4.84 0.57 -29.35
N GLY A 191 -4.20 -0.43 -28.76
CA GLY A 191 -4.09 -0.65 -27.31
C GLY A 191 -5.05 -1.73 -26.82
N GLY A 192 -6.33 -1.64 -27.22
CA GLY A 192 -7.34 -2.66 -26.97
C GLY A 192 -8.08 -2.53 -25.64
N THR A 193 -8.89 -3.53 -25.33
CA THR A 193 -9.62 -3.65 -24.06
C THR A 193 -9.11 -4.86 -23.29
N GLY A 194 -8.89 -4.70 -21.98
CA GLY A 194 -8.41 -5.75 -21.09
C GLY A 194 -9.27 -5.88 -19.83
N MET A 195 -9.17 -7.05 -19.20
CA MET A 195 -9.80 -7.32 -17.90
C MET A 195 -8.73 -7.87 -16.96
N PHE A 196 -8.75 -7.41 -15.71
CA PHE A 196 -7.74 -7.77 -14.70
C PHE A 196 -8.43 -8.12 -13.37
N ILE A 197 -7.70 -8.82 -12.51
CA ILE A 197 -8.09 -8.99 -11.11
C ILE A 197 -7.19 -8.09 -10.27
N GLN A 198 -7.77 -7.19 -9.50
CA GLN A 198 -7.06 -6.25 -8.63
C GLN A 198 -7.65 -6.27 -7.21
N SER A 199 -6.89 -5.79 -6.23
CA SER A 199 -7.31 -5.69 -4.83
C SER A 199 -7.53 -4.25 -4.37
N HIS A 200 -7.48 -3.27 -5.28
CA HIS A 200 -7.62 -1.85 -4.99
C HIS A 200 -8.34 -1.13 -6.14
N TYR A 201 -8.83 0.08 -5.87
CA TYR A 201 -9.40 0.97 -6.88
C TYR A 201 -8.31 1.88 -7.46
N ASN A 202 -8.43 2.18 -8.76
CA ASN A 202 -7.64 3.18 -9.45
C ASN A 202 -8.51 4.42 -9.65
N THR A 203 -8.06 5.57 -9.15
CA THR A 203 -8.81 6.84 -9.20
C THR A 203 -9.07 7.36 -10.61
N ASN A 204 -8.35 6.85 -11.62
CA ASN A 204 -8.61 7.21 -13.02
C ASN A 204 -9.75 6.39 -13.65
N ILE A 205 -10.11 5.23 -13.07
CA ILE A 205 -11.08 4.30 -13.64
C ILE A 205 -12.43 4.50 -12.93
N ALA A 206 -13.51 4.62 -13.69
CA ALA A 206 -14.86 4.73 -13.15
C ALA A 206 -15.30 3.46 -12.40
N ASN A 207 -16.12 3.63 -11.36
CA ASN A 207 -16.74 2.55 -10.59
C ASN A 207 -17.47 1.50 -11.46
N ASP A 208 -18.16 1.92 -12.52
CA ASP A 208 -18.88 1.03 -13.44
C ASP A 208 -17.98 0.00 -14.15
N ASN A 209 -16.66 0.22 -14.17
CA ASN A 209 -15.69 -0.72 -14.72
C ASN A 209 -15.20 -1.75 -13.69
N TYR A 210 -15.72 -1.75 -12.48
CA TYR A 210 -15.37 -2.68 -11.42
C TYR A 210 -16.53 -3.61 -11.06
N PHE A 211 -16.21 -4.88 -10.87
CA PHE A 211 -17.17 -5.92 -10.50
C PHE A 211 -16.59 -6.74 -9.35
N ASN A 212 -17.37 -6.99 -8.30
CA ASN A 212 -16.89 -7.78 -7.17
C ASN A 212 -16.66 -9.26 -7.55
N ALA A 213 -16.12 -10.04 -6.62
CA ALA A 213 -15.75 -11.43 -6.87
C ALA A 213 -16.90 -12.33 -7.36
N LEU A 214 -18.15 -11.99 -7.04
CA LEU A 214 -19.35 -12.77 -7.41
C LEU A 214 -19.91 -12.40 -8.80
N GLN A 215 -19.45 -11.31 -9.40
CA GLN A 215 -20.03 -10.73 -10.61
C GLN A 215 -19.28 -11.10 -11.90
N TYR A 216 -18.63 -12.28 -11.95
CA TYR A 216 -17.82 -12.69 -13.09
C TYR A 216 -18.56 -12.65 -14.43
N ASP A 217 -19.77 -13.20 -14.50
CA ASP A 217 -20.52 -13.29 -15.76
C ASP A 217 -20.95 -11.90 -16.26
N ALA A 218 -21.34 -11.00 -15.34
CA ALA A 218 -21.63 -9.61 -15.69
C ALA A 218 -20.37 -8.88 -16.18
N ALA A 219 -19.22 -9.13 -15.54
CA ALA A 219 -17.96 -8.49 -15.89
C ALA A 219 -17.48 -8.90 -17.30
N ILE A 220 -17.55 -10.19 -17.67
CA ILE A 220 -17.14 -10.63 -19.01
C ILE A 220 -18.08 -10.10 -20.10
N GLN A 221 -19.40 -10.06 -19.84
CA GLN A 221 -20.37 -9.52 -20.79
C GLN A 221 -20.14 -8.02 -21.01
N TYR A 222 -19.88 -7.28 -19.93
CA TYR A 222 -19.58 -5.87 -19.98
C TYR A 222 -18.24 -5.60 -20.70
N ALA A 223 -17.21 -6.39 -20.43
CA ALA A 223 -15.91 -6.28 -21.09
C ALA A 223 -16.00 -6.54 -22.60
N ASP A 224 -16.69 -7.60 -23.02
CA ASP A 224 -16.92 -7.93 -24.43
C ASP A 224 -17.72 -6.82 -25.15
N LYS A 225 -18.69 -6.21 -24.44
CA LYS A 225 -19.46 -5.06 -24.94
C LYS A 225 -18.57 -3.83 -25.15
N ILE A 226 -17.72 -3.47 -24.18
CA ILE A 226 -16.78 -2.34 -24.31
C ILE A 226 -15.84 -2.56 -25.49
N ALA A 227 -15.21 -3.73 -25.58
CA ALA A 227 -14.29 -4.04 -26.66
C ALA A 227 -14.96 -3.91 -28.03
N THR A 228 -16.16 -4.46 -28.16
CA THR A 228 -16.96 -4.37 -29.40
C THR A 228 -17.29 -2.92 -29.76
N ASN A 229 -17.75 -2.12 -28.80
CA ASN A 229 -18.11 -0.71 -29.02
C ASN A 229 -16.91 0.16 -29.44
N ARG A 230 -15.71 -0.18 -28.97
CA ARG A 230 -14.47 0.48 -29.33
C ARG A 230 -13.86 -0.02 -30.65
N GLY A 231 -14.41 -1.08 -31.26
CA GLY A 231 -13.82 -1.76 -32.41
C GLY A 231 -12.56 -2.58 -32.08
N ASP A 232 -12.34 -2.91 -30.81
CA ASP A 232 -11.23 -3.74 -30.31
C ASP A 232 -11.50 -5.24 -30.52
N ASN A 233 -11.80 -5.62 -31.76
CA ASN A 233 -12.21 -6.99 -32.13
C ASN A 233 -11.17 -8.06 -31.80
N LYS A 234 -9.87 -7.70 -31.69
CA LYS A 234 -8.79 -8.62 -31.30
C LYS A 234 -8.75 -8.88 -29.79
N SER A 235 -9.43 -8.07 -28.98
CA SER A 235 -9.55 -8.27 -27.54
C SER A 235 -10.65 -9.26 -27.17
N VAL A 236 -11.63 -9.49 -28.06
CA VAL A 236 -12.77 -10.37 -27.79
C VAL A 236 -12.40 -11.84 -28.06
N PRO A 237 -12.72 -12.80 -27.16
CA PRO A 237 -13.36 -12.60 -25.86
C PRO A 237 -12.40 -12.04 -24.80
N VAL A 238 -12.83 -11.00 -24.09
CA VAL A 238 -12.06 -10.35 -23.03
C VAL A 238 -12.15 -11.19 -21.76
N ARG A 239 -11.00 -11.63 -21.24
CA ARG A 239 -10.92 -12.46 -20.03
C ARG A 239 -9.84 -11.95 -19.07
N PRO A 240 -10.01 -12.14 -17.75
CA PRO A 240 -9.00 -11.76 -16.76
C PRO A 240 -7.69 -12.53 -16.91
N ASN A 241 -6.54 -11.84 -16.81
CA ASN A 241 -5.17 -12.36 -16.60
C ASN A 241 -4.98 -13.88 -16.79
N CYS A 242 -4.57 -14.32 -17.99
CA CYS A 242 -4.33 -15.73 -18.32
C CYS A 242 -5.52 -16.69 -18.08
N GLY A 243 -6.77 -16.19 -18.07
CA GLY A 243 -7.98 -16.99 -17.88
C GLY A 243 -8.37 -17.23 -16.42
N ASN A 244 -7.78 -16.51 -15.46
CA ASN A 244 -8.02 -16.72 -14.04
C ASN A 244 -9.42 -16.25 -13.60
N ARG A 245 -10.14 -17.09 -12.85
CA ARG A 245 -11.40 -16.71 -12.18
C ARG A 245 -11.17 -16.57 -10.68
N ILE A 246 -11.82 -15.59 -10.06
CA ILE A 246 -11.88 -15.50 -8.60
C ILE A 246 -12.83 -16.60 -8.11
N LYS A 247 -12.29 -17.59 -7.42
CA LYS A 247 -13.10 -18.61 -6.73
C LYS A 247 -13.36 -18.17 -5.31
N VAL A 248 -14.62 -17.88 -5.00
CA VAL A 248 -15.08 -17.53 -3.65
C VAL A 248 -15.36 -18.83 -2.87
N LEU A 249 -14.71 -18.99 -1.73
CA LEU A 249 -14.89 -20.11 -0.80
C LEU A 249 -15.69 -19.70 0.44
N ILE A 250 -15.65 -18.43 0.81
CA ILE A 250 -16.42 -17.84 1.92
C ILE A 250 -17.17 -16.62 1.37
N PRO A 251 -18.46 -16.75 1.00
CA PRO A 251 -19.24 -15.66 0.45
C PRO A 251 -19.34 -14.43 1.35
N GLU A 252 -19.35 -14.61 2.67
CA GLU A 252 -19.41 -13.55 3.68
C GLU A 252 -18.15 -12.65 3.69
N ALA A 253 -17.05 -13.14 3.09
CA ALA A 253 -15.83 -12.37 2.90
C ALA A 253 -15.93 -11.40 1.71
N VAL A 254 -16.97 -11.51 0.87
CA VAL A 254 -17.27 -10.56 -0.22
C VAL A 254 -18.03 -9.39 0.37
N LYS A 255 -17.33 -8.27 0.59
CA LYS A 255 -17.87 -7.05 1.19
C LYS A 255 -17.81 -5.85 0.27
N CYS A 256 -16.94 -5.89 -0.76
CA CYS A 256 -16.75 -4.74 -1.63
C CYS A 256 -17.97 -4.48 -2.53
N SER A 257 -18.33 -3.20 -2.60
CA SER A 257 -19.38 -2.69 -3.47
C SER A 257 -18.82 -1.52 -4.29
N PRO A 258 -18.23 -1.80 -5.46
CA PRO A 258 -17.55 -0.77 -6.26
C PRO A 258 -18.39 0.46 -6.56
N ASN A 259 -19.68 0.27 -6.87
CA ASN A 259 -20.60 1.35 -7.21
C ASN A 259 -20.86 2.33 -6.05
N THR A 260 -20.64 1.90 -4.81
CA THR A 260 -20.83 2.74 -3.61
C THR A 260 -19.53 3.20 -2.98
N GLU A 261 -18.43 2.48 -3.21
CA GLU A 261 -17.12 2.75 -2.60
C GLU A 261 -16.19 3.58 -3.49
N HIS A 262 -16.44 3.60 -4.80
CA HIS A 262 -15.55 4.24 -5.78
C HIS A 262 -16.29 5.29 -6.62
N GLY A 263 -15.53 6.28 -7.09
CA GLY A 263 -16.06 7.43 -7.84
C GLY A 263 -16.16 7.20 -9.35
N ALA A 264 -16.54 8.27 -10.06
CA ALA A 264 -16.69 8.29 -11.51
C ALA A 264 -15.36 8.22 -12.29
N GLY A 265 -14.21 8.16 -11.62
CA GLY A 265 -12.90 8.17 -12.26
C GLY A 265 -12.48 9.56 -12.75
N CYS A 266 -11.59 9.60 -13.74
CA CYS A 266 -11.09 10.85 -14.31
C CYS A 266 -12.03 11.37 -15.41
N ASP A 267 -12.67 12.52 -15.18
CA ASP A 267 -13.62 13.14 -16.13
C ASP A 267 -13.02 13.35 -17.53
N PHE A 268 -11.79 13.86 -17.60
CA PHE A 268 -11.08 14.06 -18.88
C PHE A 268 -10.94 12.75 -19.68
N MET A 269 -10.52 11.68 -19.01
CA MET A 269 -10.34 10.37 -19.64
C MET A 269 -11.68 9.78 -20.09
N ASN A 270 -12.73 9.94 -19.29
CA ASN A 270 -14.08 9.48 -19.63
C ASN A 270 -14.62 10.17 -20.88
N LYS A 271 -14.40 11.49 -21.03
CA LYS A 271 -14.80 12.23 -22.24
C LYS A 271 -14.05 11.74 -23.48
N ILE A 272 -12.74 11.46 -23.37
CA ILE A 272 -11.97 10.88 -24.48
C ILE A 272 -12.52 9.51 -24.86
N GLU A 273 -12.84 8.67 -23.87
CA GLU A 273 -13.45 7.36 -24.07
C GLU A 273 -14.78 7.47 -24.84
N ASP A 274 -15.65 8.42 -24.46
CA ASP A 274 -16.88 8.71 -25.20
C ASP A 274 -16.62 9.11 -26.66
N GLY A 275 -15.58 9.92 -26.90
CA GLY A 275 -15.12 10.28 -28.23
C GLY A 275 -14.67 9.07 -29.04
N ILE A 276 -13.91 8.16 -28.42
CA ILE A 276 -13.44 6.91 -29.04
C ILE A 276 -14.62 6.02 -29.43
N VAL A 277 -15.58 5.81 -28.52
CA VAL A 277 -16.75 4.98 -28.82
C VAL A 277 -17.59 5.56 -29.97
N LYS A 278 -17.69 6.89 -30.08
CA LYS A 278 -18.48 7.56 -31.11
C LYS A 278 -17.83 7.55 -32.50
N ALA A 279 -16.52 7.73 -32.58
CA ALA A 279 -15.84 7.96 -33.86
C ALA A 279 -14.42 7.35 -33.94
N GLY A 280 -14.13 6.34 -33.14
CA GLY A 280 -12.84 5.67 -33.09
C GLY A 280 -11.69 6.60 -32.72
N PRO A 281 -10.46 6.33 -33.19
CA PRO A 281 -9.29 7.09 -32.78
C PRO A 281 -9.36 8.60 -33.03
N LEU A 282 -10.00 9.01 -34.15
CA LEU A 282 -10.16 10.43 -34.46
C LEU A 282 -11.11 11.12 -33.46
N GLY A 283 -12.19 10.46 -33.05
CA GLY A 283 -13.11 10.99 -32.04
C GLY A 283 -12.45 11.21 -30.69
N GLY A 284 -11.64 10.24 -30.26
CA GLY A 284 -10.83 10.37 -29.05
C GLY A 284 -9.85 11.54 -29.10
N LEU A 285 -9.11 11.66 -30.22
CA LEU A 285 -8.14 12.74 -30.42
C LEU A 285 -8.81 14.12 -30.43
N LEU A 286 -9.89 14.29 -31.18
CA LEU A 286 -10.61 15.57 -31.27
C LEU A 286 -11.20 15.98 -29.91
N THR A 287 -11.73 15.02 -29.16
CA THR A 287 -12.27 15.28 -27.82
C THR A 287 -11.16 15.69 -26.84
N GLY A 288 -10.02 14.97 -26.85
CA GLY A 288 -8.88 15.32 -26.01
C GLY A 288 -8.34 16.72 -26.30
N LEU A 289 -8.15 17.08 -27.57
CA LEU A 289 -7.73 18.42 -27.97
C LEU A 289 -8.73 19.50 -27.54
N SER A 290 -10.03 19.24 -27.66
CA SER A 290 -11.07 20.17 -27.24
C SER A 290 -11.06 20.43 -25.74
N GLU A 291 -10.89 19.39 -24.91
CA GLU A 291 -10.85 19.54 -23.46
C GLU A 291 -9.56 20.25 -23.01
N ILE A 292 -8.40 19.99 -23.63
CA ILE A 292 -7.15 20.70 -23.34
C ILE A 292 -7.28 22.20 -23.66
N ALA A 293 -7.85 22.55 -24.82
CA ALA A 293 -8.02 23.95 -25.23
C ALA A 293 -8.93 24.75 -24.27
N LYS A 294 -9.92 24.10 -23.63
CA LYS A 294 -10.77 24.73 -22.61
C LYS A 294 -10.02 25.07 -21.32
N HIS A 295 -8.95 24.34 -21.01
CA HIS A 295 -8.12 24.59 -19.84
C HIS A 295 -7.08 25.70 -20.05
N GLU A 296 -6.59 25.91 -21.28
CA GLU A 296 -5.66 27.01 -21.61
C GLU A 296 -6.35 28.39 -21.69
N THR A 297 -7.68 28.43 -21.65
CA THR A 297 -8.50 29.64 -21.75
C THR A 297 -9.12 30.09 -20.42
N GLN A 298 -8.75 29.44 -19.31
CA GLN A 298 -9.08 29.84 -17.92
C GLN A 298 -7.84 30.33 -17.19
#